data_AF-A0A645HZW3-F1
#
_entry.id   AF-A0A645HZW3-F1
#
_cell.length_a   1.000
_cell.length_b   1.000
_cell.length_c   1.000
_cell.angle_alpha   90.00
_cell.angle_beta   90.00
_cell.angle_gamma   90.00
#
_symmetry.space_group_name_H-M   'P 1'
#
loop_
_entity.id
_entity.type
_entity.pdbx_description
1 polymer ?
#
loop_
_entity_poly.entity_id
_entity_poly.type
_entity_poly.pdbx_seq_one_letter_code
_entity_poly.pdbx_strand_id
1 'polypeptide(L)'
;MVEGNPGFAFLAIRAPVPIVPVAITGTIGAFKKVLLLQRPHLTAEFGEVIPAPVLERGNRDEQLQKLTEEIMCRIAAMLPEENRGFYTENPRVQEIIEQRRSAGIPAK
;
A
#
# COMPACT_ATOMS: atom_id res chain seq x y z
N MET A 1 7.13 3.44 -6.22
CA MET A 1 7.10 2.52 -5.06
C MET A 1 8.10 1.39 -5.26
N VAL A 2 8.81 0.99 -4.20
CA VAL A 2 9.75 -0.14 -4.21
C VAL A 2 9.06 -1.42 -3.72
N GLU A 3 9.67 -2.58 -3.94
CA GLU A 3 9.19 -3.86 -3.41
C GLU A 3 9.04 -3.81 -1.88
N GLY A 4 7.96 -4.39 -1.37
CA GLY A 4 7.70 -4.45 0.07
C GLY A 4 8.68 -5.35 0.81
N ASN A 5 9.22 -4.86 1.92
CA ASN A 5 10.07 -5.68 2.78
C ASN A 5 9.20 -6.65 3.62
N PRO A 6 9.37 -7.98 3.49
CA PRO A 6 8.58 -8.96 4.24
C PRO A 6 8.74 -8.85 5.76
N GLY A 7 9.80 -8.18 6.24
CA GLY A 7 10.01 -7.91 7.66
C GLY A 7 8.89 -7.12 8.34
N PHE A 8 8.14 -6.28 7.61
CA PHE A 8 7.01 -5.57 8.22
C PHE A 8 5.80 -6.48 8.46
N ALA A 9 5.51 -7.40 7.52
CA ALA A 9 4.45 -8.39 7.67
C ALA A 9 4.72 -9.32 8.87
N PHE A 10 6.00 -9.62 9.13
CA PHE A 10 6.41 -10.38 10.31
C PHE A 10 6.06 -9.68 11.64
N LEU A 11 6.17 -8.35 11.71
CA LEU A 11 5.77 -7.59 12.90
C LEU A 11 4.27 -7.72 13.16
N ALA A 12 3.45 -7.65 12.12
CA ALA A 12 2.00 -7.75 12.26
C ALA A 12 1.55 -9.13 12.77
N ILE A 13 2.22 -10.18 12.30
CA ILE A 13 2.05 -11.55 12.79
C ILE A 13 2.45 -11.69 14.25
N ARG A 14 3.57 -11.08 14.65
CA ARG A 14 4.13 -11.24 16.00
C ARG A 14 3.33 -10.46 17.05
N ALA A 15 2.73 -9.33 16.67
CA ALA A 15 1.97 -8.45 17.55
C ALA A 15 0.43 -8.68 17.53
N PRO A 16 -0.04 -9.80 16.95
CA PRO A 16 -1.37 -9.95 16.32
C PRO A 16 -2.22 -8.67 16.22
N VAL A 17 -1.75 -7.68 15.47
CA VAL A 17 -2.44 -6.39 15.31
C VAL A 17 -3.04 -6.23 13.91
N PRO A 18 -4.18 -5.51 13.78
CA PRO A 18 -4.70 -5.12 12.47
C PRO A 18 -3.73 -4.17 11.75
N ILE A 19 -3.65 -4.28 10.43
CA ILE A 19 -2.77 -3.48 9.57
C ILE A 19 -3.64 -2.50 8.78
N VAL A 20 -3.24 -1.23 8.73
CA VAL A 20 -3.92 -0.21 7.92
C VAL A 20 -2.97 0.25 6.81
N PRO A 21 -3.27 -0.03 5.52
CA PRO A 21 -2.48 0.48 4.41
C PRO A 21 -2.69 1.99 4.27
N VAL A 22 -1.63 2.75 4.08
CA VAL A 22 -1.68 4.21 3.91
C VAL A 22 -0.88 4.62 2.68
N ALA A 23 -1.52 5.32 1.75
CA ALA A 23 -0.87 5.90 0.58
C ALA A 23 -0.62 7.39 0.82
N ILE A 24 0.64 7.81 0.73
CA ILE A 24 1.05 9.19 0.88
C ILE A 24 1.51 9.70 -0.49
N THR A 25 0.85 10.73 -1.00
CA THR A 25 1.15 11.36 -2.29
C THR A 25 1.51 12.84 -2.11
N GLY A 26 2.24 13.40 -3.08
CA GLY A 26 2.68 14.80 -3.06
C GLY A 26 3.97 15.08 -2.29
N THR A 27 4.59 14.06 -1.70
CA THR A 27 5.93 14.11 -1.09
C THR A 27 7.05 14.17 -2.13
N ILE A 28 6.85 13.55 -3.31
CA ILE A 28 7.83 13.54 -4.40
C ILE A 28 7.99 14.96 -4.94
N GLY A 29 9.18 15.55 -4.77
CA GLY A 29 9.47 16.94 -5.18
C GLY A 29 8.97 18.01 -4.21
N ALA A 30 8.41 17.64 -3.04
CA ALA A 30 7.95 18.59 -2.03
C ALA A 30 9.08 19.52 -1.57
N PHE A 31 10.30 18.99 -1.35
CA PHE A 31 11.47 19.80 -0.99
C PHE A 31 11.81 20.85 -2.05
N LYS A 32 11.75 20.50 -3.35
CA LYS A 32 11.97 21.47 -4.44
C LYS A 32 10.89 22.55 -4.43
N LYS A 33 9.61 22.18 -4.22
CA LYS A 33 8.51 23.14 -4.13
C LYS A 33 8.66 24.09 -2.94
N VAL A 34 9.08 23.60 -1.78
CA VAL A 34 9.38 24.41 -0.60
C VAL A 34 10.53 25.40 -0.87
N LEU A 35 11.60 24.95 -1.56
CA LEU A 35 12.68 25.81 -2.03
C LEU A 35 12.22 26.89 -3.01
N LEU A 36 11.21 26.59 -3.85
CA LEU A 36 10.54 27.54 -4.74
C LEU A 36 9.42 28.36 -4.05
N LEU A 37 9.36 28.37 -2.70
CA LEU A 37 8.31 29.03 -1.90
C LEU A 37 6.87 28.58 -2.22
N GLN A 38 6.69 27.47 -2.92
CA GLN A 38 5.38 26.88 -3.23
C GLN A 38 4.96 25.93 -2.11
N ARG A 39 3.70 26.05 -1.65
CA ARG A 39 3.13 25.17 -0.63
C ARG A 39 2.91 23.77 -1.22
N PRO A 40 3.62 22.72 -0.76
CA PRO A 40 3.41 21.37 -1.28
C PRO A 40 2.07 20.83 -0.76
N HIS A 41 1.25 20.27 -1.65
CA HIS A 41 0.03 19.56 -1.28
C HIS A 41 0.34 18.10 -0.98
N LEU A 42 0.30 17.75 0.30
CA LEU A 42 0.45 16.38 0.79
C LEU A 42 -0.93 15.76 0.96
N THR A 43 -1.16 14.58 0.39
CA THR A 43 -2.40 13.82 0.59
C THR A 43 -2.05 12.48 1.21
N ALA A 44 -2.70 12.14 2.33
CA ALA A 44 -2.64 10.82 2.93
C ALA A 44 -4.02 10.15 2.78
N GLU A 45 -4.03 8.98 2.16
CA GLU A 45 -5.23 8.17 1.97
C GLU A 45 -5.10 6.89 2.79
N PHE A 46 -6.09 6.62 3.63
CA PHE A 46 -6.15 5.43 4.48
C PHE A 46 -7.02 4.38 3.79
N GLY A 47 -6.46 3.20 3.56
CA GLY A 47 -7.17 2.08 2.98
C GLY A 47 -7.88 1.21 4.02
N GLU A 48 -8.45 0.12 3.54
CA GLU A 48 -9.22 -0.80 4.37
C GLU A 48 -8.34 -1.60 5.32
N VAL A 49 -8.83 -1.80 6.54
CA VAL A 49 -8.12 -2.54 7.59
C VAL A 49 -7.95 -4.00 7.17
N ILE A 50 -6.72 -4.49 7.21
CA ILE A 50 -6.40 -5.89 6.99
C ILE A 50 -6.35 -6.56 8.36
N PRO A 51 -7.19 -7.58 8.61
CA PRO A 51 -7.20 -8.29 9.88
C PRO A 51 -5.85 -8.97 10.12
N ALA A 52 -5.51 -9.18 11.40
CA ALA A 52 -4.27 -9.82 11.77
C ALA A 52 -4.19 -11.24 11.14
N PRO A 53 -3.13 -11.54 10.36
CA PRO A 53 -2.97 -12.84 9.73
C PRO A 53 -2.80 -13.93 10.80
N VAL A 54 -3.55 -15.02 10.66
CA VAL A 54 -3.34 -16.23 11.48
C VAL A 54 -2.33 -17.11 10.76
N LEU A 55 -1.15 -17.30 11.34
CA LEU A 55 -0.13 -18.16 10.76
C LEU A 55 -0.48 -19.64 10.88
N GLU A 56 -0.58 -20.34 9.74
CA GLU A 56 -0.60 -21.79 9.72
C GLU A 56 0.82 -22.37 9.87
N ARG A 57 0.97 -23.40 10.71
CA ARG A 57 2.24 -24.10 10.96
C ARG A 57 2.60 -24.93 9.73
N GLY A 58 3.42 -24.37 8.84
CA GLY A 58 4.00 -25.11 7.72
C GLY A 58 4.49 -24.23 6.59
N ASN A 59 3.94 -23.02 6.44
CA ASN A 59 4.23 -22.19 5.27
C ASN A 59 4.36 -20.69 5.61
N ARG A 60 5.14 -20.39 6.66
CA ARG A 60 5.27 -19.02 7.21
C ARG A 60 5.86 -18.03 6.21
N ASP A 61 6.90 -18.42 5.49
CA ASP A 61 7.61 -17.52 4.58
C ASP A 61 6.76 -17.17 3.34
N GLU A 62 6.07 -18.15 2.76
CA GLU A 62 5.14 -17.88 1.65
C GLU A 62 3.93 -17.06 2.10
N GLN A 63 3.39 -17.31 3.30
CA GLN A 63 2.30 -16.50 3.86
C GLN A 63 2.75 -15.06 4.12
N LEU A 64 3.96 -14.86 4.62
CA LEU A 64 4.57 -13.54 4.80
C LEU A 64 4.69 -12.79 3.48
N GLN A 65 5.19 -13.47 2.44
CA GLN A 65 5.38 -12.86 1.14
C GLN A 65 4.05 -12.50 0.48
N LYS A 66 3.07 -13.41 0.50
CA LYS A 66 1.71 -13.16 -0.01
C LYS A 66 1.02 -12.02 0.73
N LEU A 67 1.16 -11.95 2.06
CA LEU A 67 0.59 -10.87 2.86
C LEU A 67 1.24 -9.53 2.54
N THR A 68 2.58 -9.52 2.40
CA THR A 68 3.34 -8.33 2.02
C THR A 68 2.88 -7.83 0.65
N GLU A 69 2.76 -8.74 -0.32
CA GLU A 69 2.31 -8.42 -1.67
C GLU A 69 0.88 -7.87 -1.67
N GLU A 70 -0.06 -8.49 -0.96
CA GLU A 70 -1.44 -8.02 -0.84
C GLU A 70 -1.51 -6.61 -0.24
N ILE A 71 -0.74 -6.33 0.82
CA ILE A 71 -0.71 -5.00 1.44
C ILE A 71 -0.14 -3.97 0.47
N MET A 72 0.95 -4.31 -0.23
CA MET A 72 1.57 -3.41 -1.20
C MET A 72 0.66 -3.17 -2.40
N CYS A 73 -0.05 -4.18 -2.91
CA CYS A 73 -1.04 -4.02 -3.98
C CYS A 73 -2.19 -3.09 -3.57
N ARG A 74 -2.66 -3.16 -2.32
CA ARG A 74 -3.67 -2.23 -1.79
C ARG A 74 -3.16 -0.80 -1.72
N ILE A 75 -1.91 -0.60 -1.29
CA ILE A 75 -1.28 0.73 -1.28
C ILE A 75 -1.11 1.25 -2.72
N ALA A 76 -0.66 0.40 -3.64
CA ALA A 76 -0.50 0.76 -5.05
C ALA A 76 -1.83 1.16 -5.71
N ALA A 77 -2.94 0.52 -5.36
CA ALA A 77 -4.27 0.87 -5.84
C ALA A 77 -4.76 2.26 -5.38
N MET A 78 -4.23 2.79 -4.28
CA MET A 78 -4.50 4.14 -3.79
C MET A 78 -3.51 5.19 -4.34
N LEU A 79 -2.45 4.75 -5.01
CA LEU A 79 -1.48 5.63 -5.63
C LEU A 79 -1.83 5.87 -7.11
N PRO A 80 -1.55 7.09 -7.63
CA PRO A 80 -1.65 7.35 -9.07
C PRO A 80 -0.63 6.47 -9.81
N GLU A 81 -0.94 6.12 -11.06
CA GLU A 81 -0.20 5.12 -11.87
C GLU A 81 1.30 5.39 -11.90
N GLU A 82 1.70 6.65 -12.07
CA GLU A 82 3.09 7.10 -12.06
C GLU A 82 3.88 6.74 -10.79
N ASN A 83 3.21 6.59 -9.64
CA ASN A 83 3.84 6.37 -8.35
C ASN A 83 3.83 4.89 -7.91
N ARG A 84 3.17 4.02 -8.67
CA ARG A 84 3.03 2.57 -8.36
C ARG A 84 4.32 1.77 -8.48
N GLY A 85 5.31 2.27 -9.23
CA GLY A 85 6.65 1.67 -9.35
C GLY A 85 6.63 0.16 -9.63
N PHE A 86 7.22 -0.65 -8.75
CA PHE A 86 7.31 -2.12 -8.91
C PHE A 86 5.94 -2.82 -9.10
N TYR A 87 4.85 -2.26 -8.54
CA TYR A 87 3.51 -2.86 -8.60
C TYR A 87 2.64 -2.33 -9.75
N THR A 88 3.22 -1.61 -10.72
CA THR A 88 2.47 -0.99 -11.83
C THR A 88 1.79 -2.03 -12.72
N GLU A 89 2.47 -3.15 -13.00
CA GLU A 89 1.98 -4.20 -13.91
C GLU A 89 1.27 -5.36 -13.17
N ASN A 90 1.06 -5.24 -11.85
CA ASN A 90 0.48 -6.34 -11.09
C ASN A 90 -1.05 -6.39 -11.29
N PRO A 91 -1.62 -7.50 -11.84
CA PRO A 91 -3.05 -7.61 -12.14
C PRO A 91 -3.94 -7.45 -10.90
N ARG A 92 -3.43 -7.81 -9.70
CA ARG A 92 -4.16 -7.64 -8.42
C ARG A 92 -4.48 -6.18 -8.12
N VAL A 93 -3.63 -5.24 -8.56
CA VAL A 93 -3.86 -3.81 -8.35
C VAL A 93 -5.10 -3.34 -9.12
N GLN A 94 -5.29 -3.84 -10.34
CA GLN A 94 -6.46 -3.49 -11.17
C GLN A 94 -7.76 -4.03 -10.56
N GLU A 95 -7.74 -5.27 -10.06
CA GLU A 95 -8.89 -5.85 -9.34
C GLU A 95 -9.28 -5.00 -8.12
N ILE A 96 -8.30 -4.56 -7.33
CA ILE A 96 -8.56 -3.72 -6.15
C ILE A 96 -9.10 -2.34 -6.56
N ILE A 97 -8.59 -1.74 -7.64
CA ILE A 97 -9.10 -0.47 -8.16
C ILE A 97 -10.56 -0.59 -8.57
N GLU A 98 -10.93 -1.68 -9.24
CA GLU A 98 -12.30 -1.93 -9.67
C GLU A 98 -13.25 -2.20 -8.49
N GLN A 99 -12.77 -2.90 -7.46
CA GLN A 99 -13.50 -3.07 -6.19
C GLN A 99 -13.72 -1.71 -5.50
N ARG A 100 -12.69 -0.85 -5.43
CA ARG A 100 -12.80 0.50 -4.84
C ARG A 100 -13.76 1.38 -5.63
N ARG A 101 -13.71 1.33 -6.96
CA ARG A 101 -14.66 2.04 -7.85
C ARG A 101 -16.09 1.56 -7.60
N SER A 102 -16.30 0.26 -7.47
CA SER A 102 -17.61 -0.34 -7.18
C SER A 102 -18.13 0.05 -5.79
N ALA A 103 -17.23 0.24 -4.82
CA ALA A 103 -17.54 0.76 -3.48
C ALA A 103 -17.75 2.30 -3.43
N GLY A 104 -17.69 2.99 -4.58
CA GLY A 104 -17.86 4.44 -4.66
C GLY A 104 -16.67 5.26 -4.16
N ILE A 105 -15.51 4.62 -3.93
CA ILE A 105 -14.27 5.30 -3.53
C ILE A 105 -13.52 5.72 -4.81
N PRO A 106 -13.28 7.02 -5.04
CA PRO A 106 -12.60 7.46 -6.24
C PRO A 106 -11.15 6.97 -6.23
N ALA A 107 -10.76 6.25 -7.28
CA ALA A 107 -9.35 5.97 -7.56
C ALA A 107 -8.70 7.26 -8.12
N LYS A 108 -7.48 7.55 -7.68
CA LYS A 108 -6.75 8.77 -8.02
C LYS A 108 -5.71 8.52 -9.10
#